data_AF-A0A1H4FQN9-F1
#
_entry.id   AF-A0A1H4FQN9-F1
#
_cell.length_a   1.000
_cell.length_b   1.000
_cell.length_c   1.000
_cell.angle_alpha   90.00
_cell.angle_beta   90.00
_cell.angle_gamma   90.00
#
_symmetry.space_group_name_H-M   'P 1'
#
loop_
_entity.id
_entity.type
_entity.pdbx_description
1 polymer ?
#
loop_
_entity_poly.entity_id
_entity_poly.type
_entity_poly.pdbx_seq_one_letter_code
_entity_poly.pdbx_strand_id
1 'polypeptide(L)'
;MRFYIPYIKISLLYSFVLLLSTIIMAQEQKIADSLTVIYKKGNLNKIDKFELLRNLSFNEINDLDLSLRYADELIALSTAENNYLYLHRGYYQKGNKHRLAGDLNKSLAAFFKSAVAATKAKYTVGEGVSYSAIADVYSVMGNTKNAELYYTKAITLLRTTDNTIALASALLNAGDDSFRNKKYDKALVYFNESGALFKKADYLIGTAYNLGNIGKVYAEQGKDKLAMVNMTEAINTLSVPRLLRHFGLSD
;
A
#
# COMPACT_ATOMS: atom_id res chain seq x y z
N MET A 1 -43.56 -19.34 9.83
CA MET A 1 -42.95 -19.13 8.49
C MET A 1 -41.55 -18.55 8.71
N ARG A 2 -40.51 -19.39 8.67
CA ARG A 2 -39.11 -18.97 8.90
C ARG A 2 -38.54 -18.42 7.59
N PHE A 3 -38.18 -17.14 7.57
CA PHE A 3 -37.50 -16.53 6.44
C PHE A 3 -36.02 -16.96 6.42
N TYR A 4 -35.65 -17.62 5.32
CA TYR A 4 -34.28 -18.03 5.00
C TYR A 4 -33.59 -16.84 4.32
N ILE A 5 -32.57 -16.25 4.97
CA ILE A 5 -31.76 -15.15 4.41
C ILE A 5 -30.50 -15.76 3.76
N PRO A 6 -30.04 -15.29 2.57
CA PRO A 6 -29.16 -16.05 1.70
C PRO A 6 -27.68 -15.89 2.07
N TYR A 7 -27.14 -16.86 2.81
CA TYR A 7 -25.70 -16.99 3.08
C TYR A 7 -24.83 -17.18 1.82
N ILE A 8 -25.44 -17.51 0.68
CA ILE A 8 -24.77 -17.85 -0.58
C ILE A 8 -24.14 -16.62 -1.27
N LYS A 9 -24.71 -15.42 -1.12
CA LYS A 9 -24.13 -14.21 -1.76
C LYS A 9 -22.91 -13.67 -1.02
N ILE A 10 -22.84 -13.86 0.31
CA ILE A 10 -21.70 -13.44 1.13
C ILE A 10 -20.53 -14.41 0.90
N SER A 11 -20.77 -15.72 0.80
CA SER A 11 -19.71 -16.70 0.51
C SER A 11 -19.05 -16.49 -0.86
N LEU A 12 -19.85 -16.14 -1.89
CA LEU A 12 -19.35 -15.83 -3.23
C LEU A 12 -18.45 -14.58 -3.26
N LEU A 13 -18.73 -13.59 -2.41
CA LEU A 13 -17.94 -12.36 -2.30
C LEU A 13 -16.58 -12.60 -1.63
N TYR A 14 -16.56 -13.39 -0.54
CA TYR A 14 -15.31 -13.82 0.09
C TYR A 14 -14.46 -14.66 -0.87
N SER A 15 -15.08 -15.58 -1.63
CA SER A 15 -14.35 -16.39 -2.61
C SER A 15 -13.77 -15.56 -3.77
N PHE A 16 -14.45 -14.47 -4.17
CA PHE A 16 -13.98 -13.63 -5.28
C PHE A 16 -12.86 -12.67 -4.86
N VAL A 17 -12.91 -12.12 -3.65
CA VAL A 17 -11.79 -11.34 -3.07
C VAL A 17 -10.57 -12.22 -2.84
N LEU A 18 -10.77 -13.45 -2.37
CA LEU A 18 -9.70 -14.45 -2.28
C LEU A 18 -9.11 -14.76 -3.67
N LEU A 19 -9.95 -14.94 -4.70
CA LEU A 19 -9.47 -15.19 -6.07
C LEU A 19 -8.67 -14.01 -6.65
N LEU A 20 -9.10 -12.77 -6.42
CA LEU A 20 -8.36 -11.59 -6.89
C LEU A 20 -7.02 -11.46 -6.16
N SER A 21 -6.99 -11.74 -4.86
CA SER A 21 -5.74 -11.73 -4.09
C SER A 21 -4.76 -12.80 -4.58
N THR A 22 -5.24 -14.00 -4.92
CA THR A 22 -4.37 -15.07 -5.44
C THR A 22 -3.88 -14.76 -6.85
N ILE A 23 -4.67 -14.08 -7.70
CA ILE A 23 -4.24 -13.66 -9.04
C ILE A 23 -3.16 -12.59 -8.96
N ILE A 24 -3.29 -11.59 -8.08
CA ILE A 24 -2.28 -10.53 -7.90
C ILE A 24 -0.98 -11.14 -7.37
N MET A 25 -1.08 -11.97 -6.32
CA MET A 25 0.07 -12.68 -5.76
C MET A 25 0.74 -13.55 -6.84
N ALA A 26 -0.03 -14.31 -7.62
CA ALA A 26 0.51 -15.12 -8.71
C ALA A 26 1.17 -14.28 -9.82
N GLN A 27 0.70 -13.05 -10.07
CA GLN A 27 1.32 -12.15 -11.04
C GLN A 27 2.66 -11.59 -10.54
N GLU A 28 2.73 -11.17 -9.28
CA GLU A 28 3.98 -10.70 -8.65
C GLU A 28 5.02 -11.82 -8.66
N GLN A 29 4.66 -13.03 -8.24
CA GLN A 29 5.60 -14.15 -8.25
C GLN A 29 6.15 -14.47 -9.66
N LYS A 30 5.32 -14.43 -10.70
CA LYS A 30 5.78 -14.66 -12.08
C LYS A 30 6.86 -13.68 -12.52
N ILE A 31 6.80 -12.44 -12.04
CA ILE A 31 7.84 -11.44 -12.31
C ILE A 31 9.13 -11.84 -11.60
N ALA A 32 9.05 -12.24 -10.32
CA ALA A 32 10.22 -12.71 -9.56
C ALA A 32 10.89 -13.94 -10.21
N ASP A 33 10.10 -14.92 -10.67
CA ASP A 33 10.61 -16.13 -11.32
C ASP A 33 11.37 -15.80 -12.61
N SER A 34 10.80 -14.91 -13.44
CA SER A 34 11.42 -14.45 -14.69
C SER A 34 12.75 -13.73 -14.43
N LEU A 35 12.78 -12.86 -13.42
CA LEU A 35 13.97 -12.11 -13.03
C LEU A 35 15.05 -13.00 -12.38
N THR A 36 14.66 -14.07 -11.70
CA THR A 36 15.59 -15.00 -11.06
C THR A 36 16.49 -15.71 -12.07
N VAL A 37 15.99 -15.96 -13.29
CA VAL A 37 16.80 -16.50 -14.40
C VAL A 37 17.93 -15.54 -14.76
N ILE A 38 17.63 -14.24 -14.81
CA ILE A 38 18.61 -13.19 -15.12
C ILE A 38 19.63 -13.08 -13.98
N TYR A 39 19.16 -13.09 -12.73
CA TYR A 39 20.00 -13.06 -11.54
C TYR A 39 21.02 -14.20 -11.51
N LYS A 40 20.58 -15.43 -11.81
CA LYS A 40 21.45 -16.62 -11.82
C LYS A 40 22.52 -16.59 -12.92
N LYS A 41 22.30 -15.86 -14.02
CA LYS A 41 23.29 -15.74 -15.11
C LYS A 41 24.49 -14.86 -14.74
N GLY A 42 24.38 -13.98 -13.74
CA GLY A 42 25.49 -13.20 -13.17
C GLY A 42 26.11 -12.10 -14.06
N ASN A 43 25.83 -12.07 -15.37
CA ASN A 43 26.44 -11.14 -16.32
C ASN A 43 25.63 -9.84 -16.46
N LEU A 44 25.61 -9.01 -15.42
CA LEU A 44 24.90 -7.73 -15.43
C LEU A 44 25.84 -6.57 -15.14
N ASN A 45 25.59 -5.44 -15.79
CA ASN A 45 26.20 -4.18 -15.36
C ASN A 45 25.60 -3.75 -14.00
N LYS A 46 26.29 -2.82 -13.32
CA LYS A 46 25.92 -2.41 -11.96
C LYS A 46 24.52 -1.76 -11.87
N ILE A 47 24.12 -0.97 -12.86
CA ILE A 47 22.82 -0.27 -12.86
C ILE A 47 21.69 -1.28 -12.97
N ASP A 48 21.82 -2.24 -13.89
CA ASP A 48 20.83 -3.32 -14.06
C ASP A 48 20.73 -4.17 -12.81
N LYS A 49 21.84 -4.36 -12.09
CA LYS A 49 21.85 -5.11 -10.83
C LYS A 49 21.03 -4.42 -9.72
N PHE A 50 21.06 -3.09 -9.62
CA PHE A 50 20.24 -2.36 -8.66
C PHE A 50 18.73 -2.54 -8.90
N GLU A 51 18.28 -2.32 -10.14
CA GLU A 51 16.88 -2.48 -10.51
C GLU A 51 16.43 -3.94 -10.42
N LEU A 52 17.29 -4.88 -10.80
CA LEU A 52 17.00 -6.30 -10.68
C LEU A 52 16.75 -6.70 -9.23
N LEU A 53 17.68 -6.38 -8.32
CA LEU A 53 17.55 -6.73 -6.90
C LEU A 53 16.34 -6.05 -6.25
N ARG A 54 16.06 -4.79 -6.60
CA ARG A 54 14.85 -4.09 -6.15
C ARG A 54 13.59 -4.83 -6.58
N ASN A 55 13.51 -5.20 -7.86
CA ASN A 55 12.34 -5.89 -8.39
C ASN A 55 12.19 -7.30 -7.82
N LEU A 56 13.29 -8.05 -7.67
CA LEU A 56 13.28 -9.37 -7.06
C LEU A 56 12.79 -9.31 -5.62
N SER A 57 13.34 -8.40 -4.81
CA SER A 57 12.88 -8.24 -3.42
C SER A 57 11.40 -7.84 -3.34
N PHE A 58 10.95 -6.92 -4.21
CA PHE A 58 9.55 -6.50 -4.22
C PHE A 58 8.61 -7.65 -4.60
N ASN A 59 8.87 -8.31 -5.73
CA ASN A 59 7.96 -9.29 -6.35
C ASN A 59 8.05 -10.70 -5.76
N GLU A 60 9.14 -11.04 -5.07
CA GLU A 60 9.24 -12.32 -4.35
C GLU A 60 8.36 -12.26 -3.10
N ILE A 61 7.26 -13.01 -3.14
CA ILE A 61 6.21 -13.02 -2.13
C ILE A 61 6.05 -14.38 -1.45
N ASN A 62 6.51 -15.45 -2.10
CA ASN A 62 6.36 -16.81 -1.60
C ASN A 62 7.48 -17.17 -0.62
N ASP A 63 8.70 -16.70 -0.89
CA ASP A 63 9.87 -16.92 -0.04
C ASP A 63 10.35 -15.60 0.58
N LEU A 64 9.90 -15.34 1.80
CA LEU A 64 10.27 -14.14 2.55
C LEU A 64 11.77 -14.07 2.84
N ASP A 65 12.42 -15.20 3.07
CA ASP A 65 13.86 -15.26 3.33
C ASP A 65 14.65 -14.91 2.07
N LEU A 66 14.23 -15.44 0.92
CA LEU A 66 14.84 -15.12 -0.36
C LEU A 66 14.65 -13.64 -0.72
N SER A 67 13.45 -13.10 -0.51
CA SER A 67 13.21 -11.67 -0.71
C SER A 67 14.08 -10.79 0.21
N LEU A 68 14.27 -11.18 1.48
CA LEU A 68 15.15 -10.50 2.41
C LEU A 68 16.61 -10.56 1.95
N ARG A 69 17.07 -11.69 1.40
CA ARG A 69 18.42 -11.79 0.82
C ARG A 69 18.61 -10.82 -0.35
N TYR A 70 17.63 -10.70 -1.26
CA TYR A 70 17.69 -9.72 -2.34
C TYR A 70 17.70 -8.28 -1.82
N ALA A 71 16.92 -7.98 -0.78
CA ALA A 71 16.95 -6.67 -0.12
C ALA A 71 18.32 -6.37 0.50
N ASP A 72 18.91 -7.35 1.19
CA ASP A 72 20.21 -7.21 1.85
C ASP A 72 21.36 -7.06 0.85
N GLU A 73 21.32 -7.78 -0.27
CA GLU A 73 22.27 -7.57 -1.36
C GLU A 73 22.12 -6.18 -1.98
N LEU A 74 20.87 -5.71 -2.18
CA LEU A 74 20.61 -4.35 -2.67
C LEU A 74 21.16 -3.30 -1.71
N ILE A 75 20.96 -3.47 -0.40
CA ILE A 75 21.47 -2.59 0.64
C ILE A 75 23.00 -2.57 0.64
N ALA A 76 23.65 -3.73 0.59
CA ALA A 76 25.10 -3.85 0.58
C ALA A 76 25.72 -3.14 -0.63
N LEU A 77 25.19 -3.45 -1.84
CA LEU A 77 25.65 -2.83 -3.08
C LEU A 77 25.42 -1.31 -3.07
N SER A 78 24.24 -0.86 -2.63
CA SER A 78 23.89 0.57 -2.60
C SER A 78 24.73 1.34 -1.59
N THR A 79 25.11 0.69 -0.49
CA THR A 79 26.01 1.28 0.52
C THR A 79 27.42 1.44 -0.05
N ALA A 80 27.97 0.40 -0.67
CA ALA A 80 29.30 0.43 -1.27
C ALA A 80 29.45 1.52 -2.34
N GLU A 81 28.39 1.76 -3.10
CA GLU A 81 28.36 2.74 -4.20
C GLU A 81 27.83 4.12 -3.76
N ASN A 82 27.55 4.33 -2.47
CA ASN A 82 26.92 5.55 -1.94
C ASN A 82 25.61 5.94 -2.66
N ASN A 83 24.87 4.96 -3.18
CA ASN A 83 23.63 5.18 -3.90
C ASN A 83 22.44 5.21 -2.93
N TYR A 84 22.17 6.39 -2.38
CA TYR A 84 21.14 6.57 -1.36
C TYR A 84 19.71 6.30 -1.84
N LEU A 85 19.43 6.45 -3.14
CA LEU A 85 18.10 6.16 -3.70
C LEU A 85 17.79 4.65 -3.62
N TYR A 86 18.73 3.80 -4.04
CA TYR A 86 18.55 2.35 -3.94
C TYR A 86 18.77 1.82 -2.53
N LEU A 87 19.57 2.51 -1.71
CA LEU A 87 19.67 2.21 -0.28
C LEU A 87 18.31 2.39 0.42
N HIS A 88 17.61 3.50 0.13
CA HIS A 88 16.23 3.71 0.56
C HIS A 88 15.32 2.57 0.11
N ARG A 89 15.32 2.25 -1.19
CA ARG A 89 14.47 1.18 -1.75
C ARG A 89 14.75 -0.18 -1.09
N GLY A 90 16.00 -0.53 -0.87
CA GLY A 90 16.39 -1.77 -0.20
C GLY A 90 15.90 -1.85 1.24
N TYR A 91 16.13 -0.80 2.04
CA TYR A 91 15.60 -0.75 3.40
C TYR A 91 14.08 -0.73 3.46
N TYR A 92 13.41 -0.07 2.50
CA TYR A 92 11.96 -0.06 2.41
C TYR A 92 11.41 -1.47 2.14
N GLN A 93 11.99 -2.23 1.20
CA GLN A 93 11.58 -3.62 0.96
C GLN A 93 11.84 -4.52 2.18
N LYS A 94 13.01 -4.38 2.81
CA LYS A 94 13.32 -5.10 4.06
C LYS A 94 12.29 -4.80 5.16
N GLY A 95 11.90 -3.54 5.31
CA GLY A 95 10.86 -3.12 6.25
C GLY A 95 9.51 -3.78 5.96
N ASN A 96 9.11 -3.84 4.69
CA ASN A 96 7.89 -4.53 4.28
C ASN A 96 7.94 -6.03 4.59
N LYS A 97 9.04 -6.72 4.29
CA LYS A 97 9.14 -8.16 4.55
C LYS A 97 9.14 -8.50 6.04
N HIS A 98 9.82 -7.71 6.87
CA HIS A 98 9.71 -7.87 8.33
C HIS A 98 8.30 -7.60 8.85
N ARG A 99 7.58 -6.62 8.28
CA ARG A 99 6.18 -6.37 8.65
C ARG A 99 5.29 -7.56 8.31
N LEU A 100 5.46 -8.15 7.12
CA LEU A 100 4.74 -9.35 6.69
C LEU A 100 5.06 -10.56 7.58
N ALA A 101 6.31 -10.69 8.03
CA ALA A 101 6.72 -11.72 8.99
C ALA A 101 6.25 -11.47 10.44
N GLY A 102 5.61 -10.33 10.73
CA GLY A 102 5.20 -9.94 12.09
C GLY A 102 6.34 -9.37 12.96
N ASP A 103 7.55 -9.23 12.41
CA ASP A 103 8.72 -8.67 13.07
C ASP A 103 8.66 -7.12 13.13
N LEU A 104 7.69 -6.57 13.86
CA LEU A 104 7.37 -5.13 13.86
C LEU A 104 8.57 -4.25 14.26
N ASN A 105 9.40 -4.67 15.23
CA ASN A 105 10.59 -3.92 15.65
C ASN A 105 11.66 -3.86 14.54
N LYS A 106 11.90 -4.96 13.82
CA LYS A 106 12.85 -4.97 12.69
C LYS A 106 12.30 -4.18 11.51
N SER A 107 10.99 -4.25 11.28
CA SER A 107 10.30 -3.47 10.27
C SER A 107 10.49 -1.97 10.51
N LEU A 108 10.21 -1.52 11.74
CA LEU A 108 10.38 -0.15 12.16
C LEU A 108 11.83 0.34 11.99
N ALA A 109 12.81 -0.46 12.43
CA ALA A 109 14.23 -0.14 12.27
C ALA A 109 14.64 0.00 10.79
N ALA A 110 14.13 -0.87 9.92
CA ALA A 110 14.38 -0.80 8.48
C ALA A 110 13.72 0.44 7.86
N PHE A 111 12.47 0.78 8.21
CA PHE A 111 11.83 1.99 7.66
C PHE A 111 12.48 3.29 8.15
N PHE A 112 13.01 3.34 9.38
CA PHE A 112 13.82 4.50 9.81
C PHE A 112 15.08 4.66 8.97
N LYS A 113 15.80 3.56 8.69
CA LYS A 113 16.97 3.60 7.79
C LYS A 113 16.58 4.00 6.37
N SER A 114 15.41 3.55 5.91
CA SER A 114 14.82 3.95 4.62
C SER A 114 14.56 5.45 4.55
N ALA A 115 13.97 6.06 5.59
CA ALA A 115 13.73 7.51 5.66
C ALA A 115 15.06 8.28 5.59
N VAL A 116 16.05 7.89 6.41
CA VAL A 116 17.39 8.53 6.41
C VAL A 116 18.06 8.45 5.04
N ALA A 117 17.98 7.29 4.38
CA ALA A 117 18.53 7.13 3.03
C ALA A 117 17.78 8.01 2.00
N ALA A 118 16.46 8.11 2.08
CA ALA A 118 15.67 8.96 1.19
C ALA A 118 16.01 10.45 1.36
N THR A 119 16.20 10.91 2.59
CA THR A 119 16.66 12.29 2.87
C THR A 119 18.03 12.54 2.24
N LYS A 120 18.99 11.62 2.41
CA LYS A 120 20.32 11.73 1.78
C LYS A 120 20.25 11.72 0.25
N ALA A 121 19.30 10.99 -0.32
CA ALA A 121 19.04 10.97 -1.75
C ALA A 121 18.31 12.22 -2.26
N LYS A 122 17.88 13.14 -1.37
CA LYS A 122 16.97 14.25 -1.68
C LYS A 122 15.68 13.77 -2.35
N TYR A 123 15.21 12.58 -1.96
CA TYR A 123 14.02 11.95 -2.51
C TYR A 123 12.84 12.12 -1.55
N THR A 124 12.23 13.31 -1.59
CA THR A 124 11.14 13.74 -0.70
C THR A 124 9.96 12.77 -0.68
N VAL A 125 9.58 12.23 -1.84
CA VAL A 125 8.49 11.23 -1.92
C VAL A 125 8.84 9.96 -1.13
N GLY A 126 10.07 9.43 -1.29
CA GLY A 126 10.50 8.24 -0.57
C GLY A 126 10.63 8.44 0.94
N GLU A 127 10.99 9.64 1.38
CA GLU A 127 11.00 10.00 2.80
C GLU A 127 9.57 10.02 3.36
N GLY A 128 8.63 10.67 2.66
CA GLY A 128 7.22 10.71 3.07
C GLY A 128 6.58 9.31 3.12
N VAL A 129 6.84 8.49 2.10
CA VAL A 129 6.39 7.08 2.06
C VAL A 129 7.00 6.27 3.22
N SER A 130 8.27 6.50 3.57
CA SER A 130 8.91 5.83 4.71
C SER A 130 8.28 6.26 6.05
N TYR A 131 7.93 7.54 6.23
CA TYR A 131 7.20 7.98 7.42
C TYR A 131 5.79 7.40 7.51
N SER A 132 5.09 7.26 6.39
CA SER A 132 3.79 6.58 6.36
C SER A 132 3.92 5.12 6.81
N ALA A 133 4.95 4.40 6.33
CA ALA A 133 5.19 3.01 6.71
C ALA A 133 5.59 2.88 8.19
N ILE A 134 6.36 3.83 8.73
CA ILE A 134 6.66 3.92 10.18
C ILE A 134 5.36 4.09 10.98
N ALA A 135 4.47 4.97 10.52
CA ALA A 135 3.18 5.21 11.15
C ALA A 135 2.29 3.97 11.13
N ASP A 136 2.23 3.24 10.01
CA ASP A 136 1.51 1.97 9.88
C ASP A 136 2.01 0.97 10.93
N VAL A 137 3.33 0.81 11.09
CA VAL A 137 3.91 -0.11 12.08
C VAL A 137 3.52 0.30 13.51
N TYR A 138 3.63 1.59 13.86
CA TYR A 138 3.19 2.05 15.18
C TYR A 138 1.68 1.86 15.40
N SER A 139 0.86 2.03 14.37
CA SER A 139 -0.58 1.78 14.43
C SER A 139 -0.88 0.32 14.75
N VAL A 140 -0.20 -0.62 14.06
CA VAL A 140 -0.31 -2.06 14.35
C VAL A 140 0.15 -2.41 15.76
N MET A 141 1.17 -1.71 16.28
CA MET A 141 1.63 -1.86 17.67
C MET A 141 0.67 -1.24 18.71
N GLY A 142 -0.42 -0.58 18.30
CA GLY A 142 -1.32 0.16 19.19
C GLY A 142 -0.71 1.45 19.75
N ASN A 143 0.42 1.92 19.21
CA ASN A 143 1.05 3.16 19.62
C ASN A 143 0.48 4.34 18.82
N THR A 144 -0.76 4.70 19.16
CA THR A 144 -1.54 5.76 18.48
C THR A 144 -0.82 7.10 18.47
N LYS A 145 -0.06 7.44 19.53
CA LYS A 145 0.68 8.70 19.60
C LYS A 145 1.76 8.80 18.52
N ASN A 146 2.57 7.76 18.36
CA ASN A 146 3.61 7.75 17.32
C ASN A 146 3.02 7.57 15.92
N ALA A 147 1.95 6.78 15.77
CA ALA A 147 1.25 6.68 14.49
C ALA A 147 0.79 8.06 13.99
N GLU A 148 0.09 8.82 14.85
CA GLU A 148 -0.40 10.16 14.51
C GLU A 148 0.75 11.14 14.19
N LEU A 149 1.85 11.08 14.95
CA LEU A 149 3.05 11.89 14.69
C LEU A 149 3.64 11.62 13.29
N TYR A 150 3.83 10.35 12.94
CA TYR A 150 4.50 9.99 11.69
C TYR A 150 3.59 10.10 10.47
N TYR A 151 2.28 9.87 10.60
CA TYR A 151 1.33 10.23 9.53
C TYR A 151 1.33 11.72 9.25
N THR A 152 1.33 12.55 10.29
CA THR A 152 1.39 14.01 10.13
C THR A 152 2.66 14.41 9.40
N LYS A 153 3.82 13.89 9.79
CA LYS A 153 5.09 14.12 9.08
C LYS A 153 5.02 13.69 7.62
N ALA A 154 4.50 12.49 7.34
CA ALA A 154 4.35 11.96 5.98
C ALA A 154 3.47 12.87 5.12
N ILE A 155 2.28 13.22 5.61
CA ILE A 155 1.30 14.06 4.89
C ILE A 155 1.87 15.45 4.65
N THR A 156 2.46 16.10 5.66
CA THR A 156 3.09 17.43 5.51
C THR A 156 4.16 17.40 4.44
N LEU A 157 5.01 16.37 4.42
CA LEU A 157 6.08 16.26 3.43
C LEU A 157 5.53 15.96 2.03
N LEU A 158 4.57 15.03 1.90
CA LEU A 158 4.00 14.65 0.62
C LEU A 158 3.17 15.75 -0.02
N ARG A 159 2.59 16.66 0.77
CA ARG A 159 1.94 17.89 0.29
C ARG A 159 2.88 18.85 -0.44
N THR A 160 4.20 18.74 -0.23
CA THR A 160 5.19 19.54 -0.97
C THR A 160 5.65 18.87 -2.27
N THR A 161 4.98 17.79 -2.70
CA THR A 161 5.35 17.01 -3.89
C THR A 161 4.17 16.91 -4.84
N ASP A 162 4.46 16.69 -6.12
CA ASP A 162 3.42 16.44 -7.13
C ASP A 162 2.90 14.99 -7.12
N ASN A 163 3.39 14.14 -6.21
CA ASN A 163 2.96 12.75 -6.12
C ASN A 163 1.65 12.63 -5.32
N THR A 164 0.55 12.92 -6.02
CA THR A 164 -0.81 12.90 -5.45
C THR A 164 -1.24 11.50 -4.98
N ILE A 165 -0.75 10.43 -5.62
CA ILE A 165 -1.04 9.05 -5.22
C ILE A 165 -0.40 8.75 -3.86
N ALA A 166 0.87 9.09 -3.65
CA ALA A 166 1.53 8.88 -2.37
C ALA A 166 0.86 9.67 -1.24
N LEU A 167 0.50 10.93 -1.50
CA LEU A 167 -0.26 11.76 -0.55
C LEU A 167 -1.62 11.12 -0.21
N ALA A 168 -2.38 10.69 -1.23
CA ALA A 168 -3.67 10.04 -1.04
C ALA A 168 -3.55 8.75 -0.22
N SER A 169 -2.54 7.92 -0.48
CA SER A 169 -2.27 6.71 0.30
C SER A 169 -1.93 7.00 1.76
N ALA A 170 -1.12 8.03 2.04
CA ALA A 170 -0.81 8.42 3.42
C ALA A 170 -2.06 8.94 4.17
N LEU A 171 -2.91 9.72 3.50
CA LEU A 171 -4.18 10.20 4.04
C LEU A 171 -5.14 9.03 4.31
N LEU A 172 -5.28 8.11 3.36
CA LEU A 172 -6.08 6.90 3.51
C LEU A 172 -5.65 6.10 4.76
N ASN A 173 -4.35 5.86 4.93
CA ASN A 173 -3.85 5.10 6.07
C ASN A 173 -4.05 5.84 7.41
N ALA A 174 -3.87 7.17 7.43
CA ALA A 174 -4.17 7.99 8.60
C ALA A 174 -5.67 7.99 8.95
N GLY A 175 -6.54 7.94 7.93
CA GLY A 175 -7.98 7.76 8.09
C GLY A 175 -8.34 6.41 8.70
N ASP A 176 -7.69 5.34 8.24
CA ASP A 176 -7.91 3.99 8.75
C ASP A 176 -7.39 3.83 10.20
N ASP A 177 -6.25 4.44 10.54
CA ASP A 177 -5.80 4.56 11.93
C ASP A 177 -6.80 5.33 12.79
N SER A 178 -7.31 6.48 12.31
CA SER A 178 -8.32 7.26 13.03
C SER A 178 -9.61 6.46 13.24
N PHE A 179 -10.03 5.68 12.23
CA PHE A 179 -11.18 4.78 12.31
C PHE A 179 -10.98 3.69 13.37
N ARG A 180 -9.83 2.99 13.38
CA ARG A 180 -9.51 1.99 14.40
C ARG A 180 -9.54 2.57 15.82
N ASN A 181 -9.15 3.83 15.96
CA ASN A 181 -9.18 4.56 17.22
C ASN A 181 -10.54 5.22 17.53
N LYS A 182 -11.61 4.85 16.79
CA LYS A 182 -12.99 5.37 16.93
C LYS A 182 -13.13 6.88 16.74
N LYS A 183 -12.15 7.53 16.11
CA LYS A 183 -12.16 8.95 15.75
C LYS A 183 -12.84 9.13 14.38
N TYR A 184 -14.14 8.79 14.30
CA TYR A 184 -14.86 8.68 13.02
C TYR A 184 -14.89 9.96 12.19
N ASP A 185 -15.10 11.12 12.81
CA ASP A 185 -15.15 12.39 12.07
C ASP A 185 -13.78 12.74 11.47
N LYS A 186 -12.70 12.49 12.23
CA LYS A 186 -11.33 12.67 11.75
C LYS A 186 -11.01 11.69 10.61
N ALA A 187 -11.47 10.45 10.71
CA ALA A 187 -11.31 9.45 9.65
C ALA A 187 -12.00 9.92 8.35
N LEU A 188 -13.22 10.43 8.43
CA LEU A 188 -13.94 10.95 7.26
C LEU A 188 -13.24 12.15 6.63
N VAL A 189 -12.65 13.06 7.41
CA VAL A 189 -11.84 14.17 6.86
C VAL A 189 -10.69 13.63 6.00
N TYR A 190 -9.91 12.68 6.53
CA TYR A 190 -8.81 12.09 5.78
C TYR A 190 -9.27 11.30 4.56
N PHE A 191 -10.32 10.48 4.69
CA PHE A 191 -10.85 9.71 3.56
C PHE A 191 -11.44 10.59 2.47
N ASN A 192 -12.07 11.72 2.81
CA ASN A 192 -12.60 12.63 1.80
C ASN A 192 -11.47 13.30 1.00
N GLU A 193 -10.39 13.74 1.66
CA GLU A 193 -9.21 14.29 0.97
C GLU A 193 -8.52 13.23 0.10
N SER A 194 -8.28 12.04 0.65
CA SER A 194 -7.71 10.88 -0.06
C SER A 194 -8.53 10.49 -1.30
N GLY A 195 -9.85 10.35 -1.16
CA GLY A 195 -10.74 9.97 -2.26
C GLY A 195 -10.76 10.98 -3.39
N ALA A 196 -10.75 12.28 -3.07
CA ALA A 196 -10.67 13.34 -4.08
C ALA A 196 -9.36 13.25 -4.89
N LEU A 197 -8.24 12.98 -4.23
CA LEU A 197 -6.93 12.83 -4.87
C LEU A 197 -6.87 11.56 -5.73
N PHE A 198 -7.34 10.41 -5.23
CA PHE A 198 -7.37 9.17 -6.04
C PHE A 198 -8.26 9.30 -7.27
N LYS A 199 -9.42 9.96 -7.12
CA LYS A 199 -10.33 10.23 -8.24
C LYS A 199 -9.67 11.14 -9.28
N LYS A 200 -8.98 12.21 -8.85
CA LYS A 200 -8.24 13.10 -9.76
C LYS A 200 -7.10 12.40 -10.49
N ALA A 201 -6.51 11.38 -9.87
CA ALA A 201 -5.42 10.59 -10.45
C ALA A 201 -5.91 9.38 -11.30
N ASP A 202 -7.23 9.23 -11.50
CA ASP A 202 -7.85 8.05 -12.13
C ASP A 202 -7.40 6.71 -11.53
N TYR A 203 -7.05 6.72 -10.24
CA TYR A 203 -6.58 5.54 -9.53
C TYR A 203 -7.77 4.78 -8.93
N LEU A 204 -8.37 3.92 -9.75
CA LEU A 204 -9.62 3.20 -9.45
C LEU A 204 -9.52 2.33 -8.18
N ILE A 205 -8.41 1.62 -8.01
CA ILE A 205 -8.20 0.75 -6.84
C ILE A 205 -8.21 1.57 -5.55
N GLY A 206 -7.46 2.68 -5.52
CA GLY A 206 -7.44 3.58 -4.37
C GLY A 206 -8.81 4.23 -4.12
N THR A 207 -9.50 4.65 -5.18
CA THR A 207 -10.86 5.22 -5.07
C THR A 207 -11.84 4.24 -4.44
N ALA A 208 -11.87 2.99 -4.93
CA ALA A 208 -12.77 1.96 -4.41
C ALA A 208 -12.46 1.60 -2.95
N TYR A 209 -11.18 1.44 -2.61
CA TYR A 209 -10.77 1.14 -1.24
C TYR A 209 -11.15 2.28 -0.27
N ASN A 210 -10.97 3.53 -0.70
CA ASN A 210 -11.36 4.71 0.07
C ASN A 210 -12.88 4.76 0.31
N LEU A 211 -13.69 4.51 -0.71
CA LEU A 211 -15.15 4.42 -0.60
C LEU A 211 -15.57 3.30 0.37
N GLY A 212 -14.95 2.13 0.28
CA GLY A 212 -15.18 1.04 1.23
C GLY A 212 -14.90 1.45 2.69
N ASN A 213 -13.81 2.20 2.92
CA ASN A 213 -13.48 2.71 4.24
C ASN A 213 -14.47 3.77 4.76
N ILE A 214 -14.95 4.67 3.91
CA ILE A 214 -16.04 5.59 4.27
C ILE A 214 -17.32 4.80 4.61
N GLY A 215 -17.63 3.77 3.83
CA GLY A 215 -18.75 2.87 4.10
C GLY A 215 -18.66 2.19 5.47
N LYS A 216 -17.46 1.70 5.85
CA LYS A 216 -17.20 1.15 7.19
C LYS A 216 -17.43 2.17 8.29
N VAL A 217 -16.99 3.43 8.12
CA VAL A 217 -17.24 4.49 9.10
C VAL A 217 -18.75 4.70 9.30
N TYR A 218 -19.51 4.78 8.21
CA TYR A 218 -20.96 4.97 8.32
C TYR A 218 -21.69 3.78 8.95
N ALA A 219 -21.23 2.56 8.69
CA ALA A 219 -21.78 1.36 9.34
C ALA A 219 -21.56 1.40 10.87
N GLU A 220 -20.36 1.75 11.32
CA GLU A 220 -20.06 1.91 12.76
C GLU A 220 -20.88 3.04 13.42
N GLN A 221 -21.31 4.04 12.65
CA GLN A 221 -22.19 5.11 13.11
C GLN A 221 -23.70 4.76 13.03
N GLY A 222 -24.07 3.55 12.60
CA GLY A 222 -25.48 3.15 12.40
C GLY A 222 -26.17 3.82 11.20
N LYS A 223 -25.39 4.37 10.27
CA LYS A 223 -25.89 5.07 9.06
C LYS A 223 -25.92 4.12 7.87
N ASP A 224 -26.70 3.04 7.99
CA ASP A 224 -26.70 1.89 7.06
C ASP A 224 -26.94 2.28 5.59
N LYS A 225 -27.83 3.25 5.35
CA LYS A 225 -28.10 3.76 3.99
C LYS A 225 -26.84 4.34 3.35
N LEU A 226 -26.08 5.16 4.09
CA LEU A 226 -24.85 5.77 3.58
C LEU A 226 -23.74 4.73 3.42
N ALA A 227 -23.65 3.77 4.34
CA ALA A 227 -22.72 2.65 4.24
C ALA A 227 -22.96 1.85 2.94
N MET A 228 -24.21 1.46 2.69
CA MET A 228 -24.60 0.70 1.50
C MET A 228 -24.31 1.46 0.20
N VAL A 229 -24.59 2.77 0.15
CA VAL A 229 -24.26 3.61 -1.01
C VAL A 229 -22.76 3.57 -1.30
N ASN A 230 -21.92 3.84 -0.29
CA ASN A 230 -20.47 3.88 -0.47
C ASN A 230 -19.88 2.51 -0.84
N MET A 231 -20.36 1.42 -0.22
CA MET A 231 -19.94 0.06 -0.57
C MET A 231 -20.35 -0.32 -2.00
N THR A 232 -21.55 0.08 -2.44
CA THR A 232 -22.02 -0.17 -3.80
C THR A 232 -21.18 0.60 -4.82
N GLU A 233 -20.88 1.87 -4.54
CA GLU A 233 -20.01 2.68 -5.40
C GLU A 233 -18.58 2.13 -5.47
N ALA A 234 -18.04 1.62 -4.35
CA ALA A 234 -16.73 0.96 -4.34
C ALA A 234 -16.70 -0.26 -5.28
N ILE A 235 -17.72 -1.11 -5.22
CA ILE A 235 -17.85 -2.29 -6.10
C ILE A 235 -17.97 -1.85 -7.55
N ASN A 236 -18.85 -0.90 -7.85
CA ASN A 236 -19.06 -0.41 -9.21
C ASN A 236 -17.78 0.21 -9.78
N THR A 237 -16.98 0.90 -8.96
CA THR A 237 -15.70 1.49 -9.37
C THR A 237 -14.70 0.43 -9.85
N LEU A 238 -14.71 -0.77 -9.26
CA LEU A 238 -13.85 -1.88 -9.67
C LEU A 238 -14.45 -2.70 -10.82
N SER A 239 -15.78 -2.74 -10.93
CA SER A 239 -16.50 -3.59 -11.89
C SER A 239 -16.66 -2.97 -13.28
N VAL A 240 -16.39 -1.67 -13.48
CA VAL A 240 -16.55 -1.01 -14.79
C VAL A 240 -15.35 -1.35 -15.68
N PRO A 241 -15.52 -2.11 -16.79
CA PRO A 241 -14.48 -2.25 -17.80
C PRO A 241 -14.30 -0.90 -18.50
N ARG A 242 -13.05 -0.48 -18.74
CA ARG A 242 -12.69 0.80 -19.41
C ARG A 242 -13.44 1.10 -20.72
N LEU A 243 -14.08 0.11 -21.33
CA LEU A 243 -14.82 0.25 -22.59
C LEU A 243 -16.14 1.05 -22.47
N LEU A 244 -16.82 1.08 -21.32
CA LEU A 244 -18.14 1.74 -21.24
C LEU A 244 -18.07 3.27 -21.05
N ARG A 245 -16.94 3.83 -20.57
CA ARG A 245 -16.80 5.29 -20.43
C ARG A 245 -16.41 6.02 -21.72
N HIS A 246 -15.90 5.30 -22.73
CA HIS A 246 -15.44 5.94 -23.97
C HIS A 246 -16.48 5.95 -25.10
N PHE A 247 -17.51 5.09 -25.02
CA PHE A 247 -18.49 4.96 -26.10
C PHE A 247 -19.87 5.56 -25.81
N GLY A 248 -20.13 6.15 -24.64
CA GLY A 248 -21.40 6.84 -24.38
C GLY A 248 -22.64 5.95 -24.57
N LEU A 249 -22.51 4.64 -24.39
CA LEU A 249 -23.62 3.69 -24.45
C LEU A 249 -23.99 3.30 -23.02
N SER A 250 -24.70 4.21 -22.36
CA SER A 250 -25.59 3.86 -21.27
C SER A 250 -27.01 4.15 -21.73
N ASP A 251 -27.71 3.09 -22.15
CA ASP A 251 -29.15 2.91 -21.94
C ASP A 251 -29.33 1.53 -21.31
#